data_AF-A0A937SYT9-F1
#
_entry.id   AF-A0A937SYT9-F1
#
_cell.length_a   1.000
_cell.length_b   1.000
_cell.length_c   1.000
_cell.angle_alpha   90.00
_cell.angle_beta   90.00
_cell.angle_gamma   90.00
#
_symmetry.space_group_name_H-M   'P 1'
#
loop_
_entity.id
_entity.type
_entity.pdbx_description
1 polymer ?
#
loop_
_entity_poly.entity_id
_entity_poly.type
_entity_poly.pdbx_seq_one_letter_code
_entity_poly.pdbx_strand_id
1 'polypeptide(L)'
;MKNIKRLILFALFGMLSFAQTASGQTQADDTRESTRLAVSPYAQAVPNDSYTFMGISHPSLNSALTQIGVVVEVIGMTTTVNNAAGRAQIFTVDAGETHRIFVVNQSHSTINGSNSSFTDTRTHLIPTADSAQFGSVRVTTVSQAPTTGTLVGSTYKYENLAQLNIWGVVYVESGGTGFAMEFVGDMQDSTVGGDLTNGASVVSGTTAAGRGIN
;
A
#
# COMPACT_ATOMS: atom_id res chain seq x y z
N MET A 1 -31.86 32.95 -7.97
CA MET A 1 -31.58 31.50 -7.94
C MET A 1 -30.52 30.99 -8.96
N LYS A 2 -29.95 31.83 -9.84
CA LYS A 2 -29.01 31.38 -10.90
C LYS A 2 -27.56 31.13 -10.43
N ASN A 3 -27.18 31.68 -9.26
CA ASN A 3 -25.78 31.69 -8.79
C ASN A 3 -25.43 30.55 -7.82
N ILE A 4 -26.42 29.88 -7.23
CA ILE A 4 -26.21 28.72 -6.34
C ILE A 4 -25.69 27.49 -7.10
N LYS A 5 -26.14 27.30 -8.35
CA LYS A 5 -25.67 26.18 -9.20
C LYS A 5 -24.19 26.32 -9.60
N ARG A 6 -23.70 27.55 -9.77
CA ARG A 6 -22.28 27.81 -10.05
C ARG A 6 -21.42 27.61 -8.80
N LEU A 7 -21.89 28.03 -7.62
CA LEU A 7 -21.18 27.84 -6.36
C LEU A 7 -21.03 26.36 -6.00
N ILE A 8 -22.07 25.54 -6.19
CA ILE A 8 -22.02 24.08 -5.99
C ILE A 8 -21.08 23.43 -7.01
N LEU A 9 -21.08 23.88 -8.27
CA LEU A 9 -20.17 23.34 -9.29
C LEU A 9 -18.70 23.67 -8.99
N PHE A 10 -18.39 24.90 -8.53
CA PHE A 10 -17.04 25.26 -8.08
C PHE A 10 -16.62 24.55 -6.79
N ALA A 11 -17.55 24.29 -5.85
CA ALA A 11 -17.28 23.47 -4.68
C ALA A 11 -17.03 22.00 -5.06
N LEU A 12 -17.73 21.49 -6.07
CA LEU A 12 -17.54 20.12 -6.58
C LEU A 12 -16.19 19.98 -7.32
N PHE A 13 -15.81 20.95 -8.16
CA PHE A 13 -14.47 20.98 -8.79
C PHE A 13 -13.34 21.25 -7.78
N GLY A 14 -13.59 22.08 -6.75
CA GLY A 14 -12.63 22.35 -5.67
C GLY A 14 -12.42 21.15 -4.73
N MET A 15 -13.46 20.35 -4.48
CA MET A 15 -13.34 19.08 -3.74
C MET A 15 -12.73 17.95 -4.58
N LEU A 16 -12.81 18.02 -5.91
CA LEU A 16 -12.11 17.10 -6.81
C LEU A 16 -10.60 17.41 -6.93
N SER A 17 -10.12 18.50 -6.33
CA SER A 17 -8.70 18.92 -6.41
C SER A 17 -7.80 18.21 -5.38
N PHE A 18 -8.36 17.41 -4.47
CA PHE A 18 -7.61 16.74 -3.41
C PHE A 18 -7.79 15.22 -3.35
N ALA A 19 -8.64 14.65 -4.19
CA ALA A 19 -8.64 13.21 -4.42
C ALA A 19 -7.72 12.95 -5.60
N GLN A 20 -6.46 12.58 -5.36
CA GLN A 20 -5.76 11.72 -6.33
C GLN A 20 -6.57 10.42 -6.41
N THR A 21 -7.62 10.45 -7.24
CA THR A 21 -8.37 9.26 -7.56
C THR A 21 -7.40 8.37 -8.31
N ALA A 22 -7.34 7.11 -7.91
CA ALA A 22 -6.65 6.00 -8.58
C ALA A 22 -7.18 5.71 -10.01
N SER A 23 -7.66 6.73 -10.72
CA SER A 23 -8.30 6.64 -12.03
C SER A 23 -7.25 6.35 -13.11
N GLY A 24 -6.90 5.07 -13.24
CA GLY A 24 -6.12 4.55 -14.36
C GLY A 24 -5.17 3.40 -13.99
N GLN A 25 -4.74 3.33 -12.74
CA GLN A 25 -3.89 2.23 -12.27
C GLN A 25 -4.73 0.97 -12.07
N THR A 26 -4.27 -0.16 -12.59
CA THR A 26 -4.95 -1.46 -12.44
C THR A 26 -4.07 -2.51 -11.76
N GLN A 27 -2.81 -2.18 -11.51
CA GLN A 27 -1.80 -3.08 -10.95
C GLN A 27 -0.71 -2.25 -10.27
N ALA A 28 0.15 -2.88 -9.46
CA ALA A 28 1.26 -2.17 -8.86
C ALA A 28 2.25 -1.75 -9.96
N ASP A 29 2.89 -0.59 -9.78
CA ASP A 29 3.85 -0.10 -10.76
C ASP A 29 5.08 -1.02 -10.84
N ASP A 30 5.58 -1.27 -12.04
CA ASP A 30 6.89 -1.91 -12.24
C ASP A 30 8.01 -0.87 -12.14
N THR A 31 8.16 -0.32 -10.94
CA THR A 31 9.17 0.67 -10.61
C THR A 31 10.35 0.05 -9.88
N ARG A 32 11.50 0.73 -9.89
CA ARG A 32 12.67 0.41 -9.06
C ARG A 32 12.94 1.51 -8.03
N GLU A 33 12.06 2.51 -7.96
CA GLU A 33 12.17 3.61 -7.00
C GLU A 33 11.86 3.08 -5.60
N SER A 34 12.90 2.89 -4.79
CA SER A 34 12.78 2.31 -3.44
C SER A 34 11.69 3.03 -2.65
N THR A 35 11.75 4.37 -2.62
CA THR A 35 10.66 5.38 -2.72
C THR A 35 9.19 5.00 -2.52
N ARG A 36 8.80 4.05 -3.36
CA ARG A 36 7.43 3.76 -3.75
C ARG A 36 7.18 2.29 -3.75
N LEU A 37 8.14 1.46 -3.36
CA LEU A 37 8.10 0.03 -3.64
C LEU A 37 8.45 -0.73 -2.37
N ALA A 38 7.57 -1.64 -1.99
CA ALA A 38 7.89 -2.74 -1.10
C ALA A 38 7.49 -4.05 -1.77
N VAL A 39 8.31 -5.08 -1.58
CA VAL A 39 8.08 -6.41 -2.14
C VAL A 39 8.23 -7.42 -1.02
N SER A 40 7.22 -8.27 -0.87
CA SER A 40 7.41 -9.53 -0.15
C SER A 40 7.71 -10.63 -1.16
N PRO A 41 8.85 -11.34 -1.05
CA PRO A 41 9.23 -12.36 -2.04
C PRO A 41 8.32 -13.59 -1.99
N TYR A 42 7.42 -13.67 -1.01
CA TYR A 42 6.57 -14.82 -0.80
C TYR A 42 5.14 -14.43 -0.42
N ALA A 43 4.16 -15.07 -1.07
CA ALA A 43 2.76 -15.09 -0.69
C ALA A 43 2.15 -16.45 -1.06
N GLN A 44 1.12 -16.86 -0.33
CA GLN A 44 0.52 -18.18 -0.46
C GLN A 44 -0.99 -18.11 -0.23
N ALA A 45 -1.74 -18.84 -1.05
CA ALA A 45 -3.14 -19.15 -0.82
C ALA A 45 -3.39 -20.60 -1.21
N VAL A 46 -3.66 -21.46 -0.23
CA VAL A 46 -3.90 -22.89 -0.44
C VAL A 46 -5.26 -23.24 0.16
N PRO A 47 -6.21 -23.76 -0.65
CA PRO A 47 -7.56 -24.04 -0.17
C PRO A 47 -7.59 -24.92 1.09
N ASN A 48 -8.27 -24.45 2.13
CA ASN A 48 -8.42 -25.12 3.44
C ASN A 48 -7.11 -25.37 4.19
N ASP A 49 -6.04 -24.68 3.85
CA ASP A 49 -4.74 -24.84 4.49
C ASP A 49 -4.14 -23.51 4.90
N SER A 50 -4.11 -22.51 4.00
CA SER A 50 -3.42 -21.26 4.29
C SER A 50 -3.88 -20.07 3.45
N TYR A 51 -3.66 -18.87 3.97
CA TYR A 51 -3.84 -17.61 3.26
C TYR A 51 -2.74 -16.60 3.64
N THR A 52 -2.52 -15.61 2.78
CA THR A 52 -1.68 -14.45 3.10
C THR A 52 -2.53 -13.34 3.67
N PHE A 53 -2.10 -12.80 4.81
CA PHE A 53 -2.68 -11.60 5.43
C PHE A 53 -1.64 -10.50 5.51
N MET A 54 -2.06 -9.27 5.27
CA MET A 54 -1.23 -8.07 5.38
C MET A 54 -1.98 -6.95 6.09
N GLY A 55 -1.25 -6.19 6.91
CA GLY A 55 -1.70 -4.93 7.49
C GLY A 55 -0.87 -3.78 6.92
N ILE A 56 -1.55 -2.73 6.45
CA ILE A 56 -0.92 -1.48 6.02
C ILE A 56 -1.50 -0.35 6.86
N SER A 57 -0.64 0.34 7.61
CA SER A 57 -1.05 1.37 8.57
C SER A 57 -0.41 2.71 8.26
N HIS A 58 -1.17 3.79 8.48
CA HIS A 58 -0.64 5.15 8.44
C HIS A 58 -0.44 5.66 9.87
N PRO A 59 0.80 5.74 10.40
CA PRO A 59 1.08 6.11 11.78
C PRO A 59 0.86 7.59 12.13
N SER A 60 0.29 8.37 11.20
CA SER A 60 -0.04 9.80 11.36
C SER A 60 1.20 10.69 11.55
N LEU A 61 2.27 10.41 10.80
CA LEU A 61 3.49 11.20 10.87
C LEU A 61 3.22 12.64 10.48
N ASN A 62 3.87 13.59 11.14
CA ASN A 62 3.79 14.99 10.76
C ASN A 62 4.34 15.22 9.34
N SER A 63 5.31 14.41 8.92
CA SER A 63 5.91 14.38 7.59
C SER A 63 5.03 13.74 6.51
N ALA A 64 3.98 13.03 6.88
CA ALA A 64 3.11 12.33 5.94
C ALA A 64 1.90 13.20 5.56
N LEU A 65 1.46 13.09 4.31
CA LEU A 65 0.13 13.55 3.91
C LEU A 65 -0.94 12.77 4.68
N THR A 66 -2.12 13.34 4.90
CA THR A 66 -3.17 12.70 5.72
C THR A 66 -3.79 11.47 5.05
N GLN A 67 -3.45 11.24 3.79
CA GLN A 67 -3.97 10.18 2.93
C GLN A 67 -2.82 9.75 2.02
N ILE A 68 -2.60 8.45 1.89
CA ILE A 68 -1.61 7.88 0.98
C ILE A 68 -2.28 6.80 0.13
N GLY A 69 -2.27 6.98 -1.20
CA GLY A 69 -2.75 5.97 -2.13
C GLY A 69 -1.77 4.82 -2.26
N VAL A 70 -2.25 3.59 -2.17
CA VAL A 70 -1.46 2.36 -2.33
C VAL A 70 -2.13 1.36 -3.28
N VAL A 71 -1.29 0.59 -3.95
CA VAL A 71 -1.67 -0.56 -4.75
C VAL A 71 -0.94 -1.78 -4.23
N VAL A 72 -1.69 -2.81 -3.85
CA VAL A 72 -1.18 -4.11 -3.42
C VAL A 72 -1.52 -5.12 -4.51
N GLU A 73 -0.51 -5.71 -5.15
CA GLU A 73 -0.67 -6.71 -6.21
C GLU A 73 -0.01 -8.04 -5.82
N VAL A 74 -0.68 -9.15 -6.13
CA VAL A 74 -0.08 -10.48 -6.08
C VAL A 74 0.53 -10.86 -7.43
N ILE A 75 1.78 -11.29 -7.42
CA ILE A 75 2.54 -11.65 -8.62
C ILE A 75 2.74 -13.16 -8.67
N GLY A 76 2.56 -13.76 -9.85
CA GLY A 76 2.73 -15.19 -10.06
C GLY A 76 1.58 -16.07 -9.58
N MET A 77 0.49 -15.47 -9.08
CA MET A 77 -0.72 -16.18 -8.64
C MET A 77 -1.84 -16.04 -9.68
N THR A 78 -2.63 -17.10 -9.83
CA THR A 78 -3.87 -17.10 -10.64
C THR A 78 -5.03 -16.64 -9.77
N THR A 79 -5.65 -15.53 -10.13
CA THR A 79 -6.84 -14.99 -9.45
C THR A 79 -8.15 -15.37 -10.14
N THR A 80 -9.27 -15.26 -9.42
CA THR A 80 -10.60 -15.54 -9.97
C THR A 80 -10.86 -14.74 -11.25
N VAL A 81 -10.51 -13.46 -11.22
CA VAL A 81 -10.43 -12.61 -12.40
C VAL A 81 -8.96 -12.48 -12.76
N ASN A 82 -8.46 -13.39 -13.59
CA ASN A 82 -7.02 -13.49 -13.88
C ASN A 82 -6.52 -12.42 -14.87
N ASN A 83 -6.55 -11.16 -14.46
CA ASN A 83 -5.98 -10.02 -15.15
C ASN A 83 -5.32 -9.06 -14.14
N ALA A 84 -4.73 -7.96 -14.61
CA ALA A 84 -4.07 -6.97 -13.76
C ALA A 84 -4.96 -6.49 -12.60
N ALA A 85 -6.19 -6.05 -12.92
CA ALA A 85 -7.13 -5.52 -11.93
C ALA A 85 -7.58 -6.56 -10.90
N GLY A 86 -7.76 -7.82 -11.31
CA GLY A 86 -8.16 -8.88 -10.39
C GLY A 86 -7.03 -9.43 -9.53
N ARG A 87 -5.77 -9.05 -9.80
CA ARG A 87 -4.61 -9.38 -8.95
C ARG A 87 -4.26 -8.27 -7.96
N ALA A 88 -4.89 -7.11 -8.07
CA ALA A 88 -4.54 -5.94 -7.29
C ALA A 88 -5.71 -5.42 -6.45
N GLN A 89 -5.39 -4.76 -5.35
CA GLN A 89 -6.30 -3.91 -4.59
C GLN A 89 -5.70 -2.52 -4.55
N ILE A 90 -6.54 -1.52 -4.79
CA ILE A 90 -6.13 -0.12 -4.86
C ILE A 90 -6.99 0.66 -3.90
N PHE A 91 -6.36 1.35 -2.96
CA PHE A 91 -7.06 2.06 -1.90
C PHE A 91 -6.19 3.18 -1.33
N THR A 92 -6.82 4.03 -0.53
CA THR A 92 -6.17 5.09 0.21
C THR A 92 -6.13 4.72 1.68
N VAL A 93 -4.98 4.91 2.32
CA VAL A 93 -4.80 4.75 3.76
C VAL A 93 -4.84 6.11 4.42
N ASP A 94 -5.87 6.36 5.22
CA ASP A 94 -6.04 7.60 5.96
C ASP A 94 -5.18 7.62 7.23
N ALA A 95 -4.82 8.81 7.69
CA ALA A 95 -4.01 8.98 8.88
C ALA A 95 -4.66 8.37 10.13
N GLY A 96 -3.94 7.44 10.77
CA GLY A 96 -4.37 6.75 11.97
C GLY A 96 -5.15 5.47 11.67
N GLU A 97 -5.28 5.10 10.39
CA GLU A 97 -5.99 3.89 9.98
C GLU A 97 -5.04 2.74 9.64
N THR A 98 -5.58 1.53 9.75
CA THR A 98 -4.98 0.29 9.29
C THR A 98 -5.93 -0.41 8.35
N HIS A 99 -5.46 -0.71 7.14
CA HIS A 99 -6.16 -1.55 6.19
C HIS A 99 -5.64 -2.98 6.29
N ARG A 100 -6.55 -3.93 6.09
CA ARG A 100 -6.35 -5.37 6.17
C ARG A 100 -6.53 -5.96 4.79
N ILE A 101 -5.57 -6.72 4.32
CA ILE A 101 -5.59 -7.32 2.99
C ILE A 101 -5.46 -8.83 3.14
N PHE A 102 -6.32 -9.58 2.47
CA PHE A 102 -6.29 -11.03 2.43
C PHE A 102 -6.11 -11.51 0.99
N VAL A 103 -5.11 -12.36 0.77
CA VAL A 103 -4.96 -13.15 -0.46
C VAL A 103 -5.40 -14.56 -0.12
N VAL A 104 -6.53 -14.97 -0.67
CA VAL A 104 -7.28 -16.13 -0.19
C VAL A 104 -8.01 -16.79 -1.36
N ASN A 105 -8.20 -18.11 -1.31
CA ASN A 105 -8.94 -18.79 -2.37
C ASN A 105 -10.42 -18.36 -2.38
N GLN A 106 -10.99 -18.26 -3.58
CA GLN A 106 -12.35 -17.75 -3.80
C GLN A 106 -13.46 -18.51 -3.06
N SER A 107 -13.28 -19.81 -2.82
CA SER A 107 -14.26 -20.66 -2.11
C SER A 107 -13.97 -20.78 -0.61
N HIS A 108 -13.19 -19.87 -0.03
CA HIS A 108 -12.89 -19.89 1.40
C HIS A 108 -14.15 -19.70 2.26
N SER A 109 -14.36 -20.59 3.22
CA SER A 109 -15.60 -20.70 4.00
C SER A 109 -15.90 -19.46 4.86
N THR A 110 -14.86 -18.84 5.43
CA THR A 110 -15.00 -17.71 6.36
C THR A 110 -14.57 -16.35 5.77
N ILE A 111 -13.38 -16.27 5.17
CA ILE A 111 -12.80 -15.05 4.59
C ILE A 111 -13.30 -14.87 3.16
N ASN A 112 -14.47 -14.26 3.01
CA ASN A 112 -15.08 -14.03 1.69
C ASN A 112 -15.97 -12.78 1.69
N GLY A 113 -16.34 -12.33 0.48
CA GLY A 113 -17.16 -11.13 0.28
C GLY A 113 -18.63 -11.26 0.68
N SER A 114 -19.10 -12.44 1.13
CA SER A 114 -20.45 -12.61 1.69
C SER A 114 -20.48 -12.47 3.21
N ASN A 115 -19.32 -12.46 3.87
CA ASN A 115 -19.19 -12.31 5.32
C ASN A 115 -18.97 -10.84 5.68
N SER A 116 -19.88 -10.25 6.46
CA SER A 116 -19.85 -8.83 6.82
C SER A 116 -18.60 -8.40 7.59
N SER A 117 -17.88 -9.34 8.23
CA SER A 117 -16.59 -9.06 8.88
C SER A 117 -15.47 -8.72 7.90
N PHE A 118 -15.68 -8.96 6.59
CA PHE A 118 -14.68 -8.75 5.52
C PHE A 118 -15.16 -7.80 4.41
N THR A 119 -16.26 -7.08 4.64
CA THR A 119 -16.84 -6.15 3.65
C THR A 119 -16.78 -4.69 4.10
N ASP A 120 -16.00 -4.37 5.14
CA ASP A 120 -15.77 -2.98 5.53
C ASP A 120 -14.80 -2.28 4.56
N THR A 121 -14.76 -0.96 4.60
CA THR A 121 -13.94 -0.15 3.67
C THR A 121 -12.42 -0.29 3.91
N ARG A 122 -12.02 -0.92 5.01
CA ARG A 122 -10.62 -1.15 5.39
C ARG A 122 -10.19 -2.59 5.14
N THR A 123 -11.07 -3.45 4.64
CA THR A 123 -10.78 -4.85 4.37
C THR A 123 -10.82 -5.09 2.87
N HIS A 124 -9.72 -5.65 2.36
CA HIS A 124 -9.51 -5.90 0.93
C HIS A 124 -9.25 -7.37 0.69
N LEU A 125 -9.88 -7.92 -0.33
CA LEU A 125 -9.74 -9.34 -0.72
C LEU A 125 -9.15 -9.44 -2.12
N ILE A 126 -8.13 -10.28 -2.27
CA ILE A 126 -7.59 -10.72 -3.56
C ILE A 126 -7.95 -12.21 -3.69
N PRO A 127 -9.08 -12.54 -4.34
CA PRO A 127 -9.54 -13.92 -4.45
C PRO A 127 -8.70 -14.68 -5.48
N THR A 128 -8.08 -15.77 -5.03
CA THR A 128 -7.31 -16.68 -5.88
C THR A 128 -8.15 -17.83 -6.40
N ALA A 129 -7.68 -18.52 -7.44
CA ALA A 129 -8.27 -19.79 -7.87
C ALA A 129 -8.29 -20.82 -6.73
N ASP A 130 -9.20 -21.79 -6.78
CA ASP A 130 -9.31 -22.90 -5.83
C ASP A 130 -8.27 -24.00 -6.10
N SER A 131 -7.01 -23.60 -6.19
CA SER A 131 -5.84 -24.48 -6.25
C SER A 131 -4.69 -23.83 -5.49
N ALA A 132 -3.67 -24.61 -5.12
CA ALA A 132 -2.52 -24.06 -4.41
C ALA A 132 -1.84 -22.96 -5.23
N GLN A 133 -1.79 -21.76 -4.68
CA GLN A 133 -1.13 -20.60 -5.27
C GLN A 133 0.06 -20.18 -4.42
N PHE A 134 1.16 -19.89 -5.11
CA PHE A 134 2.40 -19.36 -4.53
C PHE A 134 2.89 -18.23 -5.41
N GLY A 135 3.42 -17.19 -4.80
CA GLY A 135 3.87 -16.03 -5.53
C GLY A 135 4.59 -15.04 -4.64
N SER A 136 4.53 -13.77 -5.02
CA SER A 136 5.06 -12.65 -4.25
C SER A 136 4.02 -11.54 -4.16
N VAL A 137 4.23 -10.58 -3.26
CA VAL A 137 3.43 -9.36 -3.17
C VAL A 137 4.28 -8.18 -3.58
N ARG A 138 3.70 -7.30 -4.39
CA ARG A 138 4.25 -5.98 -4.71
C ARG A 138 3.31 -4.91 -4.17
N VAL A 139 3.84 -4.00 -3.38
CA VAL A 139 3.12 -2.81 -2.90
C VAL A 139 3.76 -1.59 -3.53
N THR A 140 2.94 -0.73 -4.12
CA THR A 140 3.40 0.57 -4.63
C THR A 140 2.51 1.72 -4.21
N THR A 141 3.07 2.92 -4.06
CA THR A 141 2.23 4.12 -3.92
C THR A 141 1.61 4.52 -5.26
N VAL A 142 0.41 5.10 -5.22
CA VAL A 142 -0.24 5.67 -6.41
C VAL A 142 0.52 6.93 -6.88
N SER A 143 0.98 7.77 -5.95
CA SER A 143 1.80 8.93 -6.28
C SER A 143 3.12 8.52 -6.95
N GLN A 144 3.39 9.09 -8.12
CA GLN A 144 4.64 8.90 -8.88
C GLN A 144 5.74 9.90 -8.50
N ALA A 145 5.46 10.83 -7.58
CA ALA A 145 6.39 11.89 -7.16
C ALA A 145 6.73 11.79 -5.66
N PRO A 146 7.33 10.69 -5.20
CA PRO A 146 7.45 10.32 -3.78
C PRO A 146 8.32 11.28 -2.95
N THR A 147 9.20 12.04 -3.59
CA THR A 147 10.11 13.02 -2.98
C THR A 147 9.63 14.46 -3.15
N THR A 148 8.53 14.68 -3.88
CA THR A 148 7.96 16.02 -4.07
C THR A 148 7.03 16.33 -2.90
N GLY A 149 7.51 17.14 -1.97
CA GLY A 149 6.74 17.54 -0.80
C GLY A 149 5.59 18.49 -1.16
N THR A 150 4.43 18.24 -0.58
CA THR A 150 3.29 19.16 -0.60
C THR A 150 3.35 20.06 0.63
N LEU A 151 3.34 21.38 0.43
CA LEU A 151 3.33 22.33 1.55
C LEU A 151 1.94 22.36 2.19
N VAL A 152 1.84 21.95 3.46
CA VAL A 152 0.62 22.01 4.26
C VAL A 152 0.90 22.85 5.49
N GLY A 153 0.32 24.04 5.55
CA GLY A 153 0.70 25.06 6.53
C GLY A 153 2.16 25.47 6.31
N SER A 154 3.01 25.23 7.30
CA SER A 154 4.45 25.52 7.26
C SER A 154 5.33 24.28 7.08
N THR A 155 4.76 23.12 6.81
CA THR A 155 5.49 21.84 6.76
C THR A 155 5.29 21.16 5.42
N TYR A 156 6.38 20.68 4.83
CA TYR A 156 6.31 19.80 3.66
C TYR A 156 5.93 18.39 4.09
N LYS A 157 4.89 17.86 3.44
CA LYS A 157 4.35 16.52 3.67
C LYS A 157 4.50 15.67 2.42
N TYR A 158 4.72 14.37 2.61
CA TYR A 158 5.07 13.43 1.55
C TYR A 158 4.03 12.32 1.45
N GLU A 159 3.83 11.83 0.22
CA GLU A 159 3.01 10.68 -0.13
C GLU A 159 3.93 9.62 -0.73
N ASN A 160 4.63 8.90 0.12
CA ASN A 160 5.54 7.84 -0.26
C ASN A 160 5.42 6.65 0.69
N LEU A 161 5.97 5.50 0.29
CA LEU A 161 5.70 4.24 1.00
C LEU A 161 6.40 4.21 2.37
N ALA A 162 7.54 4.90 2.50
CA ALA A 162 8.24 5.08 3.77
C ALA A 162 7.43 5.78 4.87
N GLN A 163 6.32 6.47 4.53
CA GLN A 163 5.41 7.03 5.53
C GLN A 163 4.45 5.99 6.13
N LEU A 164 4.38 4.78 5.58
CA LEU A 164 3.47 3.71 6.02
C LEU A 164 4.22 2.61 6.78
N ASN A 165 3.47 1.84 7.57
CA ASN A 165 3.93 0.60 8.18
C ASN A 165 3.22 -0.58 7.50
N ILE A 166 4.01 -1.50 6.95
CA ILE A 166 3.52 -2.72 6.30
C ILE A 166 4.06 -3.93 7.06
N TRP A 167 3.16 -4.86 7.36
CA TRP A 167 3.50 -6.15 7.95
C TRP A 167 2.56 -7.21 7.40
N GLY A 168 2.99 -8.47 7.48
CA GLY A 168 2.19 -9.56 6.95
C GLY A 168 2.56 -10.91 7.53
N VAL A 169 1.71 -11.88 7.29
CA VAL A 169 1.85 -13.26 7.73
C VAL A 169 1.26 -14.17 6.68
N VAL A 170 1.92 -15.30 6.43
CA VAL A 170 1.24 -16.46 5.84
C VAL A 170 0.68 -17.26 7.00
N TYR A 171 -0.65 -17.30 7.09
CA TYR A 171 -1.36 -18.00 8.14
C TYR A 171 -1.75 -19.40 7.68
N VAL A 172 -1.44 -20.39 8.51
CA VAL A 172 -1.79 -21.80 8.31
C VAL A 172 -2.94 -22.14 9.25
N GLU A 173 -4.11 -22.37 8.66
CA GLU A 173 -5.38 -22.49 9.39
C GLU A 173 -5.44 -23.76 10.24
N SER A 174 -4.94 -24.87 9.71
CA SER A 174 -5.00 -26.19 10.35
C SER A 174 -4.29 -26.25 11.72
N GLY A 175 -3.23 -25.45 11.89
CA GLY A 175 -2.45 -25.37 13.13
C GLY A 175 -2.65 -24.08 13.93
N GLY A 176 -3.37 -23.10 13.37
CA GLY A 176 -3.46 -21.75 13.95
C GLY A 176 -2.13 -21.01 14.04
N THR A 177 -1.15 -21.40 13.21
CA THR A 177 0.21 -20.87 13.19
C THR A 177 0.47 -20.05 11.93
N GLY A 178 1.64 -19.44 11.81
CA GLY A 178 2.06 -18.80 10.58
C GLY A 178 3.51 -18.37 10.62
N PHE A 179 3.99 -17.80 9.51
CA PHE A 179 5.30 -17.17 9.44
C PHE A 179 5.17 -15.74 8.96
N ALA A 180 5.92 -14.85 9.59
CA ALA A 180 5.94 -13.44 9.23
C ALA A 180 6.48 -13.27 7.81
N MET A 181 5.85 -12.38 7.06
CA MET A 181 6.34 -11.97 5.75
C MET A 181 7.39 -10.89 5.92
N GLU A 182 8.49 -11.04 5.19
CA GLU A 182 9.47 -9.98 5.00
C GLU A 182 9.01 -9.07 3.87
N PHE A 183 9.16 -7.76 4.07
CA PHE A 183 8.96 -6.75 3.02
C PHE A 183 10.28 -6.03 2.80
N VAL A 184 10.76 -6.07 1.56
CA VAL A 184 12.01 -5.45 1.12
C VAL A 184 11.68 -4.27 0.22
N GLY A 185 12.31 -3.12 0.44
CA GLY A 185 11.94 -1.84 -0.19
C GLY A 185 11.79 -0.75 0.86
N ASP A 186 11.38 0.48 0.53
CA ASP A 186 11.54 1.62 1.45
C ASP A 186 10.56 1.67 2.63
N MET A 187 10.73 0.75 3.56
CA MET A 187 10.48 0.96 4.99
C MET A 187 11.81 1.17 5.71
N GLN A 188 12.54 2.24 5.36
CA GLN A 188 13.84 2.62 5.96
C GLN A 188 15.11 1.99 5.35
N ASP A 189 15.07 1.50 4.11
CA ASP A 189 16.32 1.08 3.45
C ASP A 189 17.35 2.24 3.49
N SER A 190 18.49 1.97 4.12
CA SER A 190 19.48 2.97 4.46
C SER A 190 20.28 3.29 3.21
N THR A 191 19.91 4.36 2.50
CA THR A 191 20.82 4.93 1.51
C THR A 191 22.06 5.45 2.23
N VAL A 192 23.26 5.15 1.71
CA VAL A 192 24.49 5.85 2.11
C VAL A 192 24.31 7.34 1.81
N GLY A 193 24.01 8.13 2.84
CA GLY A 193 24.01 9.58 2.76
C GLY A 193 25.43 10.09 2.88
N GLY A 194 26.06 10.42 1.76
CA GLY A 194 27.37 11.05 1.75
C GLY A 194 27.98 11.13 0.35
N ASP A 195 28.53 12.30 0.02
CA ASP A 195 29.44 12.45 -1.09
C ASP A 195 30.74 11.72 -0.74
N LEU A 196 31.02 10.58 -1.38
CA LEU A 196 32.24 9.80 -1.18
C LEU A 196 33.47 10.45 -1.86
N THR A 197 33.31 11.63 -2.46
CA THR A 197 34.42 12.37 -3.03
C THR A 197 35.11 13.22 -1.96
N ASN A 198 36.32 12.80 -1.57
CA ASN A 198 37.27 13.51 -0.70
C ASN A 198 36.99 13.53 0.81
N GLY A 199 37.03 12.37 1.48
CA GLY A 199 37.53 12.23 2.86
C GLY A 199 36.91 13.15 3.93
N ALA A 200 35.70 13.64 3.72
CA ALA A 200 35.04 14.59 4.60
C ALA A 200 33.98 13.88 5.46
N SER A 201 33.90 14.36 6.70
CA SER A 201 33.03 13.94 7.80
C SER A 201 31.71 13.27 7.39
N VAL A 202 31.43 12.12 8.02
CA VAL A 202 30.09 11.54 8.14
C VAL A 202 29.22 12.56 8.89
N VAL A 203 28.67 13.51 8.14
CA VAL A 203 27.62 14.40 8.63
C VAL A 203 26.40 13.51 8.86
N SER A 204 25.98 13.46 10.13
CA SER A 204 24.71 12.91 10.57
C SER A 204 23.64 13.10 9.50
N GLY A 205 23.01 11.99 9.10
CA GLY A 205 22.20 11.85 7.89
C GLY A 205 21.39 13.10 7.58
N THR A 206 21.71 13.75 6.47
CA THR A 206 20.80 14.70 5.85
C THR A 206 19.49 13.97 5.64
N THR A 207 18.43 14.45 6.30
CA THR A 207 17.09 13.92 6.18
C THR A 207 16.66 14.05 4.73
N ALA A 208 16.82 12.99 3.94
CA ALA A 208 16.23 12.93 2.61
C ALA A 208 14.72 13.16 2.75
N ALA A 209 14.16 13.90 1.80
CA ALA A 209 12.75 14.25 1.77
C ALA A 209 11.87 13.00 1.90
N GLY A 210 10.96 12.98 2.89
CA GLY A 210 9.96 11.92 3.04
C GLY A 210 10.45 10.60 3.65
N ARG A 211 11.47 10.60 4.52
CA ARG A 211 11.78 9.41 5.35
C ARG A 211 10.71 9.21 6.43
N GLY A 212 10.35 7.96 6.71
CA GLY A 212 9.45 7.57 7.80
C GLY A 212 10.05 7.79 9.19
N ILE A 213 9.47 7.17 10.22
CA ILE A 213 10.03 7.17 11.59
C ILE A 213 11.46 6.59 11.54
N ASN A 214 12.44 7.25 12.17
CA ASN A 214 13.68 6.63 12.64
C ASN A 214 13.57 6.45 14.16
#